data_AF-A0A699VFM9-F1
#
_entry.id   AF-A0A699VFM9-F1
#
_cell.length_a   1.000
_cell.length_b   1.000
_cell.length_c   1.000
_cell.angle_alpha   90.00
_cell.angle_beta   90.00
_cell.angle_gamma   90.00
#
_symmetry.space_group_name_H-M   'P 1'
#
loop_
_entity.id
_entity.type
_entity.pdbx_description
1 polymer ?
#
loop_
_entity_poly.entity_id
_entity_poly.type
_entity_poly.pdbx_seq_one_letter_code
_entity_poly.pdbx_strand_id
1 'polypeptide(L)' 'QVTGTVSKEKRVKDVPVIHDFPEVVPKDLPGLPPPRQVEFRIDLLPGATPVARAPYRLAPSELKELSEQLKELS' A
#
# COMPACT_ATOMS: atom_id res chain seq x y z
N GLN A 1 -2.55 -19.41 43.01
CA GLN A 1 -1.77 -19.42 41.75
C GLN A 1 -2.68 -18.88 40.65
N VAL A 2 -2.28 -17.80 39.98
CA VAL A 2 -3.02 -17.23 38.83
C VAL A 2 -2.35 -17.80 37.58
N THR A 3 -2.99 -18.75 36.91
CA THR A 3 -2.54 -19.24 35.61
C THR A 3 -2.80 -18.14 34.59
N GLY A 4 -1.76 -17.41 34.18
CA GLY A 4 -1.84 -16.51 33.04
C GLY A 4 -2.13 -17.33 31.79
N THR A 5 -3.32 -17.18 31.23
CA THR A 5 -3.66 -17.76 29.93
C THR A 5 -2.82 -17.07 28.87
N VAL A 6 -1.85 -17.77 28.30
CA VAL A 6 -1.09 -17.29 27.14
C VAL A 6 -2.07 -17.22 25.96
N SER A 7 -2.55 -16.03 25.64
CA SER A 7 -3.38 -15.79 24.46
C SER A 7 -2.54 -16.06 23.21
N LYS A 8 -2.91 -17.07 22.42
CA LYS A 8 -2.31 -17.30 21.10
C LYS A 8 -2.49 -16.04 20.25
N GLU A 9 -1.38 -15.52 19.75
CA GLU A 9 -1.35 -14.40 18.83
C GLU A 9 -2.13 -14.78 17.56
N LYS A 10 -3.20 -14.03 17.26
CA LYS A 10 -4.05 -14.28 16.10
C LYS A 10 -3.31 -13.85 14.84
N ARG A 11 -3.12 -14.77 13.91
CA ARG A 11 -2.52 -14.51 12.60
C ARG A 11 -3.60 -14.01 11.65
N VAL A 12 -3.19 -13.20 10.66
CA VAL A 12 -4.08 -12.74 9.57
C VAL A 12 -4.78 -13.92 8.87
N LYS A 13 -4.09 -15.06 8.77
CA LYS A 13 -4.61 -16.31 8.20
C LYS A 13 -5.74 -16.97 9.02
N ASP A 14 -5.90 -16.57 10.28
CA ASP A 14 -6.95 -17.09 11.17
C ASP A 14 -8.30 -16.40 10.92
N VAL A 15 -8.35 -15.37 10.06
CA VAL A 15 -9.58 -14.71 9.64
C VAL A 15 -10.23 -15.54 8.53
N PRO A 16 -11.47 -16.05 8.71
CA PRO A 16 -12.11 -16.97 7.76
C PRO A 16 -12.15 -16.44 6.32
N VAL A 17 -12.47 -15.15 6.14
CA VAL A 17 -12.52 -14.55 4.80
C VAL A 17 -11.16 -14.51 4.10
N ILE A 18 -10.05 -14.47 4.84
CA ILE A 18 -8.70 -14.45 4.25
C ILE A 18 -8.25 -15.87 3.89
N HIS A 19 -8.68 -16.86 4.67
CA HIS A 19 -8.46 -18.27 4.35
C HIS A 19 -9.15 -18.67 3.04
N ASP A 20 -10.40 -18.22 2.86
CA ASP A 20 -11.20 -18.55 1.67
C ASP A 20 -10.74 -17.80 0.41
N PHE A 21 -10.00 -16.69 0.58
CA PHE A 21 -9.49 -15.84 -0.49
C PHE A 21 -8.01 -15.48 -0.26
N PRO A 22 -7.08 -16.43 -0.39
CA PRO A 22 -5.67 -16.18 -0.11
C PRO A 22 -5.04 -15.15 -1.06
N GLU A 23 -5.60 -14.94 -2.27
CA GLU A 23 -5.12 -13.94 -3.21
C GLU A 23 -5.54 -12.49 -2.92
N VAL A 24 -6.55 -12.23 -2.07
CA VAL A 24 -7.06 -10.86 -1.85
C VAL A 24 -6.23 -10.07 -0.83
N VAL A 25 -5.42 -10.76 -0.03
CA VAL A 25 -4.44 -10.16 0.90
C VAL A 25 -3.10 -10.86 0.70
N PRO A 26 -2.46 -10.70 -0.47
CA PRO A 26 -1.19 -11.35 -0.73
C PRO A 26 -0.10 -10.72 0.14
N LYS A 27 0.93 -11.50 0.47
CA LYS A 27 2.07 -11.00 1.26
C LYS A 27 2.80 -9.87 0.54
N ASP A 28 2.89 -9.97 -0.79
CA ASP A 28 3.50 -9.01 -1.70
C ASP A 28 2.48 -8.64 -2.78
N LEU A 29 2.46 -7.39 -3.24
CA LEU A 29 1.51 -6.94 -4.26
C LEU A 29 1.89 -7.51 -5.64
N PRO A 30 0.91 -7.96 -6.46
CA PRO A 30 1.17 -8.59 -7.77
C PRO A 30 1.64 -7.62 -8.87
N GLY A 31 2.01 -6.38 -8.51
CA GLY A 31 2.38 -5.32 -9.44
C GLY A 31 1.18 -4.52 -9.95
N LEU A 32 1.28 -4.01 -11.19
CA LEU A 32 0.22 -3.22 -11.80
C LEU A 32 -1.03 -4.08 -12.06
N PRO A 33 -2.24 -3.53 -11.86
CA PRO A 33 -3.45 -4.24 -12.22
C PRO A 33 -3.47 -4.51 -13.74
N PRO A 34 -4.09 -5.62 -14.18
CA PRO A 34 -4.30 -5.88 -15.60
C PRO A 34 -4.98 -4.70 -16.31
N PRO A 35 -4.76 -4.51 -17.63
CA PRO A 35 -5.46 -3.50 -18.41
C PRO A 35 -6.97 -3.63 -18.18
N ARG A 36 -7.58 -2.54 -17.72
CA ARG A 36 -9.03 -2.46 -17.52
C ARG A 36 -9.69 -2.02 -18.81
N GLN A 37 -10.91 -2.50 -19.07
CA GLN A 37 -11.70 -2.09 -20.24
C GLN A 37 -12.05 -0.60 -20.22
N VAL A 38 -12.03 0.03 -19.03
CA VAL A 38 -12.30 1.44 -18.84
C VAL A 38 -11.00 2.17 -18.54
N GLU A 39 -10.75 3.25 -19.28
CA GLU A 39 -9.64 4.16 -19.05
C GLU A 39 -9.95 5.07 -17.86
N PHE A 40 -8.98 5.21 -16.95
CA PHE A 40 -9.09 6.13 -15.82
C PHE A 40 -8.73 7.53 -16.31
N ARG A 41 -9.73 8.40 -16.40
CA ARG A 41 -9.55 9.79 -16.81
C ARG A 41 -9.64 10.71 -15.60
N ILE A 42 -8.77 11.72 -15.56
CA ILE A 42 -8.84 12.80 -14.58
C ILE A 42 -9.39 14.00 -15.30
N ASP A 43 -10.70 14.25 -15.13
CA ASP A 43 -11.34 15.43 -15.69
C ASP A 43 -11.05 16.64 -14.82
N LEU A 44 -10.53 17.70 -15.43
CA LEU A 44 -10.27 18.95 -14.74
C LEU A 44 -11.48 19.88 -14.86
N LEU A 45 -11.83 20.54 -13.76
CA LEU A 45 -12.81 21.62 -13.82
C LEU A 45 -12.27 22.77 -14.69
N PRO A 46 -13.12 23.44 -15.49
CA PRO A 46 -12.70 24.60 -16.27
C PRO A 46 -12.00 25.64 -15.38
N GLY A 47 -10.79 26.06 -15.80
CA GLY A 47 -9.98 27.01 -15.05
C GLY A 47 -9.02 26.40 -14.02
N ALA A 48 -9.02 25.07 -13.84
CA ALA A 48 -7.99 24.41 -13.04
C ALA A 48 -6.60 24.59 -13.67
N THR A 49 -5.62 24.96 -12.85
CA THR A 49 -4.23 25.14 -13.26
C THR A 49 -3.34 24.09 -12.59
N PRO A 50 -2.25 23.62 -13.26
CA PRO A 50 -1.29 22.72 -12.63
C PRO A 50 -0.73 23.30 -11.33
N VAL A 51 -0.59 22.44 -10.32
CA VAL A 51 0.02 22.83 -9.04
C VAL A 51 1.49 22.41 -9.04
N ALA A 52 2.37 23.36 -8.81
CA ALA A 52 3.80 23.12 -8.56
C ALA A 52 4.13 23.57 -7.14
N ARG A 53 4.61 22.66 -6.30
CA ARG A 53 5.07 22.94 -4.93
C ARG A 53 6.45 22.33 -4.74
N ALA A 54 7.31 23.01 -3.97
CA ALA A 54 8.60 22.47 -3.60
C ALA A 54 8.41 21.21 -2.72
N PRO A 55 9.22 20.16 -2.90
CA PRO A 55 9.22 19.01 -1.99
C PRO A 55 9.56 19.44 -0.56
N TYR A 56 9.05 18.69 0.42
CA TYR A 56 9.43 18.87 1.81
C TYR A 56 10.90 18.47 2.03
N ARG A 57 11.54 19.10 3.02
CA ARG A 57 12.88 18.71 3.44
C ARG A 57 12.79 17.39 4.20
N LEU A 58 13.58 16.42 3.77
CA LEU A 58 13.70 15.10 4.38
C LEU A 58 15.13 14.91 4.91
N ALA A 59 15.27 14.19 6.00
CA ALA A 59 16.56 13.77 6.52
C ALA A 59 17.24 12.78 5.55
N PRO A 60 18.57 12.60 5.61
CA PRO A 60 19.27 11.66 4.73
C PRO A 60 18.74 10.22 4.76
N SER A 61 18.28 9.74 5.93
CA SER A 61 17.69 8.40 6.08
C SER A 61 16.35 8.27 5.36
N GLU A 62 15.49 9.28 5.45
CA GLU A 62 14.18 9.31 4.80
C GLU A 62 14.32 9.41 3.29
N LEU A 63 15.30 10.20 2.79
CA LEU A 63 15.60 10.26 1.35
C LEU A 63 16.08 8.91 0.81
N LYS A 64 16.90 8.19 1.59
CA LYS A 64 17.35 6.85 1.23
C LYS A 64 16.18 5.87 1.13
N GLU A 65 15.32 5.85 2.14
CA GLU A 65 14.12 5.00 2.16
C GLU A 65 13.18 5.33 0.99
N LEU A 66 12.91 6.62 0.74
CA LEU A 66 12.10 7.05 -0.40
C LEU A 66 12.71 6.59 -1.73
N SER A 67 14.04 6.70 -1.90
CA SER A 67 14.71 6.22 -3.09
C SER A 67 14.60 4.70 -3.27
N GLU A 68 14.65 3.93 -2.18
CA GLU A 68 14.48 2.48 -2.22
C GLU A 68 13.05 2.11 -2.64
N GLN A 69 12.04 2.76 -2.05
CA GLN A 69 10.63 2.57 -2.40
C GLN A 69 10.35 2.95 -3.86
N LEU A 70 10.89 4.06 -4.36
CA LEU A 70 10.74 4.46 -5.76
C LEU A 70 11.38 3.46 -6.73
N LYS A 71 12.47 2.80 -6.32
CA LYS A 71 13.11 1.74 -7.11
C LYS A 71 12.25 0.48 -7.17
N GLU A 72 11.52 0.16 -6.11
CA GLU A 72 10.57 -0.98 -6.09
C GLU A 72 9.34 -0.75 -6.97
N LEU A 73 8.96 0.52 -7.20
CA LEU A 73 7.86 0.91 -8.07
C LEU A 73 8.24 0.98 -9.56
N SER A 74 9.54 0.95 -9.88
CA SER A 74 10.10 1.01 -11.24
C SER A 74 10.11 -0.36 -11.91
#